data_AF-C3ZDR0-F1
#
_entry.id   AF-C3ZDR0-F1
#
_cell.length_a   1.000
_cell.length_b   1.000
_cell.length_c   1.000
_cell.angle_alpha   90.00
_cell.angle_beta   90.00
_cell.angle_gamma   90.00
#
_symmetry.space_group_name_H-M   'P 1'
#
loop_
_entity.id
_entity.type
_entity.pdbx_description
1 polymer ?
#
loop_
_entity_poly.entity_id
_entity_poly.type
_entity_poly.pdbx_seq_one_letter_code
_entity_poly.pdbx_strand_id
1 'polypeptide(L)'
;GHEVEGQYRGQTVTLDAPLNKINLHVRGGTILPTQQPANTTVYSRKNPMGLLVAMDDSSAASGTLFWDDGEDVDSIERNDYLFVNFTASSVS
;
A
#
# COMPACT_ATOMS: atom_id res chain seq x y z
N GLY A 1 -1.72 -2.17 11.53
CA GLY A 1 -0.45 -2.93 11.50
C GLY A 1 0.24 -2.78 12.83
N HIS A 2 1.12 -3.69 13.18
CA HIS A 2 2.03 -3.53 14.33
C HIS A 2 3.39 -3.14 13.76
N GLU A 3 3.99 -2.06 14.26
CA GLU A 3 5.35 -1.68 13.88
C GLU A 3 6.33 -2.68 14.49
N VAL A 4 7.23 -3.24 13.70
CA VAL A 4 8.26 -4.14 14.23
C VAL A 4 9.39 -3.28 14.76
N GLU A 5 9.35 -2.94 16.05
CA GLU A 5 10.37 -2.13 16.72
C GLU A 5 11.72 -2.87 16.74
N GLY A 6 12.77 -2.23 16.23
CA GLY A 6 14.15 -2.73 16.31
C GLY A 6 15.04 -2.32 15.14
N GLN A 7 16.36 -2.42 15.31
CA GLN A 7 17.31 -2.16 14.23
C GLN A 7 17.57 -3.44 13.43
N TYR A 8 16.80 -3.66 12.37
CA TYR A 8 16.89 -4.85 11.51
C TYR A 8 17.56 -4.58 10.14
N ARG A 9 18.06 -3.35 9.92
CA ARG A 9 18.66 -2.95 8.65
C ARG A 9 19.86 -3.85 8.31
N GLY A 10 19.84 -4.44 7.12
CA GLY A 10 20.94 -5.26 6.59
C GLY A 10 21.16 -6.59 7.32
N GLN A 11 20.19 -7.07 8.08
CA GLN A 11 20.32 -8.27 8.91
C GLN A 11 19.36 -9.38 8.46
N THR A 12 19.79 -10.62 8.68
CA THR A 12 18.90 -11.78 8.64
C THR A 12 18.20 -11.90 9.98
N VAL A 13 16.87 -11.95 9.97
CA VAL A 13 16.05 -11.99 11.19
C VAL A 13 15.11 -13.19 11.14
N THR A 14 15.04 -13.94 12.23
CA THR A 14 14.05 -15.00 12.42
C THR A 14 12.79 -14.41 13.05
N LEU A 15 11.65 -14.54 12.40
CA LEU A 15 10.37 -14.01 12.84
C LEU A 15 9.39 -15.14 13.15
N ASP A 16 8.52 -14.92 14.15
CA ASP A 16 7.48 -15.89 14.50
C ASP A 16 6.45 -16.03 13.36
N ALA A 17 6.23 -17.27 12.91
CA ALA A 17 5.40 -17.64 11.78
C ALA A 17 4.67 -18.97 12.05
N PRO A 18 3.73 -19.01 13.01
CA PRO A 18 2.87 -20.17 13.23
C PRO A 18 2.04 -20.50 11.97
N LEU A 19 1.47 -21.70 11.91
CA LEU A 19 0.80 -22.25 10.72
C LEU A 19 -0.23 -21.31 10.06
N ASN A 20 -0.92 -20.48 10.84
CA ASN A 20 -1.96 -19.56 10.38
C ASN A 20 -1.47 -18.11 10.16
N LYS A 21 -0.16 -17.85 10.18
CA LYS A 21 0.42 -16.52 10.04
C LYS A 21 1.50 -16.50 8.96
N ILE A 22 1.34 -15.56 8.03
CA ILE A 22 2.39 -15.16 7.09
C ILE A 22 2.89 -13.76 7.45
N ASN A 23 4.20 -13.55 7.47
CA ASN A 23 4.79 -12.25 7.75
C ASN A 23 4.86 -11.42 6.46
N LEU A 24 4.23 -10.25 6.46
CA LEU A 24 4.27 -9.25 5.38
C LEU A 24 4.77 -7.93 5.96
N HIS A 25 5.66 -7.25 5.24
CA HIS A 25 6.26 -5.99 5.68
C HIS A 25 6.11 -4.92 4.60
N VAL A 26 5.86 -3.69 5.02
CA VAL A 26 5.82 -2.52 4.14
C VAL A 26 7.08 -1.71 4.39
N ARG A 27 7.77 -1.35 3.32
CA ARG A 27 9.00 -0.55 3.39
C ARG A 27 8.66 0.88 3.78
N GLY A 28 9.34 1.42 4.79
CA GLY A 28 9.28 2.86 5.09
C GLY A 28 9.63 3.71 3.86
N GLY A 29 9.01 4.87 3.73
CA GLY A 29 9.09 5.73 2.54
C GLY A 29 7.98 5.48 1.52
N THR A 30 7.02 4.60 1.82
CA THR A 30 5.99 4.14 0.87
C THR A 30 4.58 4.45 1.36
N ILE A 31 3.71 4.90 0.45
CA ILE A 31 2.26 5.01 0.64
C ILE A 31 1.59 3.95 -0.21
N LEU A 32 0.80 3.07 0.42
CA LEU A 32 0.01 2.06 -0.28
C LEU A 32 -1.48 2.41 -0.23
N PRO A 33 -2.16 2.57 -1.38
CA PRO A 33 -3.62 2.55 -1.40
C PRO A 33 -4.13 1.18 -1.00
N THR A 34 -5.19 1.16 -0.21
CA THR A 34 -5.86 -0.05 0.28
C THR A 34 -7.37 0.08 0.06
N GLN A 35 -8.06 -1.04 0.02
CA GLN A 35 -9.51 -1.08 -0.08
C GLN A 35 -10.05 -2.16 0.86
N GLN A 36 -11.19 -1.91 1.51
CA GLN A 36 -11.75 -2.91 2.41
C GLN A 36 -12.16 -4.18 1.66
N PRO A 37 -11.86 -5.37 2.21
CA PRO A 37 -12.10 -6.63 1.51
C PRO A 37 -13.60 -6.92 1.32
N ALA A 38 -13.91 -7.69 0.28
CA ALA A 38 -15.21 -8.33 0.07
C ALA A 38 -15.01 -9.65 -0.69
N ASN A 39 -16.07 -10.46 -0.81
CA ASN A 39 -15.97 -11.79 -1.43
C ASN A 39 -15.62 -11.77 -2.93
N THR A 40 -15.86 -10.65 -3.63
CA THR A 40 -15.50 -10.47 -5.04
C THR A 40 -15.04 -9.04 -5.29
N THR A 41 -14.33 -8.82 -6.39
CA THR A 41 -13.91 -7.48 -6.83
C THR A 41 -15.07 -6.60 -7.28
N VAL A 42 -16.21 -7.19 -7.67
CA VAL A 42 -17.46 -6.46 -7.97
C VAL A 42 -17.98 -5.74 -6.71
N TYR A 43 -17.86 -6.38 -5.55
CA TYR A 43 -18.27 -5.80 -4.28
C TYR A 43 -17.17 -4.96 -3.64
N SER A 44 -15.92 -5.44 -3.61
CA SER A 44 -14.84 -4.74 -2.91
C SER A 44 -14.53 -3.40 -3.54
N ARG A 45 -14.64 -3.25 -4.88
CA ARG A 45 -14.38 -1.98 -5.58
C ARG A 45 -15.32 -0.83 -5.17
N LYS A 46 -16.45 -1.15 -4.55
CA LYS A 46 -17.43 -0.18 -4.04
C LYS A 46 -17.18 0.21 -2.58
N ASN A 47 -16.28 -0.50 -1.91
CA ASN A 47 -15.96 -0.21 -0.51
C ASN A 47 -15.04 1.02 -0.40
N PRO A 48 -15.03 1.67 0.78
CA PRO A 48 -14.12 2.78 1.05
C PRO A 48 -12.66 2.43 0.78
N MET A 49 -11.97 3.39 0.16
CA MET A 49 -10.52 3.38 0.01
C MET A 49 -9.86 3.86 1.31
N GLY A 50 -8.64 3.40 1.56
CA GLY A 50 -7.77 3.87 2.63
C GLY A 50 -6.33 4.00 2.17
N LEU A 51 -5.50 4.66 2.96
CA LEU A 51 -4.05 4.76 2.73
C LEU A 51 -3.29 4.15 3.91
N LEU A 52 -2.31 3.31 3.62
CA LEU A 52 -1.27 2.92 4.56
C LEU A 52 -0.02 3.75 4.28
N VAL A 53 0.24 4.72 5.16
CA VAL A 53 1.40 5.62 5.06
C VAL A 53 2.52 5.09 5.96
N ALA A 54 3.52 4.45 5.37
CA ALA A 54 4.70 3.97 6.08
C ALA A 54 5.83 4.98 5.91
N MET A 55 6.02 5.86 6.90
CA MET A 55 7.09 6.86 6.89
C MET A 55 8.47 6.19 7.01
N ASP A 56 9.49 6.76 6.38
CA ASP A 56 10.89 6.38 6.61
C ASP A 56 11.56 7.20 7.72
N ASP A 57 12.83 6.93 7.99
CA ASP A 57 13.68 7.66 8.94
C ASP A 57 13.80 9.17 8.61
N SER A 58 13.49 9.58 7.38
CA SER A 58 13.45 11.00 6.96
C SER A 58 12.08 11.63 7.15
N SER A 59 11.14 10.92 7.78
CA SER A 59 9.74 11.33 7.93
C SER A 59 9.11 11.70 6.58
N ALA A 60 9.39 10.90 5.54
CA ALA A 60 8.81 11.04 4.23
C ALA A 60 8.17 9.72 3.77
N ALA A 61 7.18 9.82 2.89
CA ALA A 61 6.63 8.70 2.14
C ALA A 61 6.03 9.15 0.81
N SER A 62 6.03 8.27 -0.19
CA SER A 62 5.40 8.51 -1.47
C SER A 62 4.77 7.23 -2.05
N GLY A 63 3.81 7.39 -2.94
CA GLY A 63 3.15 6.27 -3.60
C GLY A 63 2.21 6.74 -4.69
N THR A 64 1.64 5.80 -5.43
CA THR A 64 0.72 6.10 -6.53
C THR A 64 -0.50 5.20 -6.48
N LEU A 65 -1.60 5.68 -7.07
CA LEU A 65 -2.80 4.90 -7.38
C LEU A 65 -3.13 5.10 -8.85
N PHE A 66 -3.27 3.99 -9.57
CA PHE A 66 -3.91 3.93 -10.86
C PHE A 66 -5.27 3.26 -10.68
N TRP A 67 -6.33 3.84 -11.25
CA TRP A 67 -7.69 3.35 -11.09
C TRP A 67 -8.50 3.55 -12.37
N ASP A 68 -9.02 2.47 -12.94
CA ASP A 68 -9.89 2.46 -14.12
C ASP A 68 -11.16 1.64 -13.84
N ASP A 69 -11.88 1.25 -14.89
CA ASP A 69 -13.04 0.36 -14.76
C ASP A 69 -12.67 -1.11 -14.51
N GLY A 70 -11.38 -1.47 -14.66
CA GLY A 70 -10.84 -2.81 -14.46
C GLY A 70 -11.32 -3.88 -15.45
N GLU A 71 -11.91 -3.50 -16.58
CA GLU A 71 -12.49 -4.44 -17.56
C GLU A 71 -12.19 -4.08 -19.02
N ASP A 72 -12.25 -2.80 -19.38
CA ASP A 72 -12.05 -2.39 -20.76
C ASP A 72 -10.58 -2.51 -21.21
N VAL A 73 -10.38 -2.66 -22.52
CA VAL A 73 -9.06 -2.54 -23.14
C VAL A 73 -8.67 -1.08 -23.36
N ASP A 74 -7.36 -0.85 -23.51
CA ASP A 74 -6.76 0.43 -23.92
C ASP A 74 -7.13 1.62 -23.02
N SER A 75 -7.30 1.40 -21.70
CA SER A 75 -7.67 2.46 -20.76
C SER A 75 -6.64 3.60 -20.73
N ILE A 76 -5.35 3.28 -20.91
CA ILE A 76 -4.26 4.26 -20.96
C ILE A 76 -4.35 5.10 -22.25
N GLU A 77 -4.46 4.46 -23.41
CA GLU A 77 -4.52 5.12 -24.72
C GLU A 77 -5.76 6.02 -24.86
N ARG A 78 -6.89 5.59 -24.26
CA ARG A 78 -8.13 6.37 -24.22
C ARG A 78 -8.16 7.44 -23.14
N ASN A 79 -7.20 7.45 -22.22
CA ASN A 79 -7.19 8.28 -21.00
C ASN A 79 -8.41 8.07 -20.09
N ASP A 80 -8.95 6.84 -20.07
CA ASP A 80 -10.09 6.44 -19.25
C ASP A 80 -9.62 5.85 -17.92
N TYR A 81 -8.85 6.64 -17.17
CA TYR A 81 -8.32 6.26 -15.86
C TYR A 81 -8.12 7.48 -14.96
N LEU A 82 -8.03 7.21 -13.66
CA LEU A 82 -7.54 8.13 -12.64
C LEU A 82 -6.13 7.71 -12.24
N PHE A 83 -5.19 8.66 -12.27
CA PHE A 83 -3.85 8.47 -11.72
C PHE A 83 -3.55 9.51 -10.66
N VAL A 84 -3.20 9.06 -9.46
CA VAL A 84 -2.95 9.91 -8.29
C VAL A 84 -1.55 9.66 -7.76
N ASN A 85 -0.82 10.74 -7.50
CA ASN A 85 0.45 10.71 -6.77
C ASN A 85 0.21 11.15 -5.32
N PHE A 86 0.62 10.33 -4.37
CA PHE A 86 0.60 10.65 -2.94
C PHE A 86 2.00 11.02 -2.47
N THR A 87 2.06 12.06 -1.65
CA THR A 87 3.27 12.43 -0.92
C THR A 87 2.89 12.78 0.51
N ALA A 88 3.72 12.37 1.46
CA ALA A 88 3.63 12.74 2.86
C ALA A 88 5.03 13.13 3.33
N SER A 89 5.12 14.24 4.03
CA SER A 89 6.35 14.71 4.65
C SER A 89 6.01 15.49 5.90
N SER A 90 6.65 15.16 7.02
CA SER A 90 6.60 16.01 8.20
C SER A 90 7.88 16.85 8.23
N VAL A 91 7.80 18.07 7.71
CA VAL A 91 8.88 19.05 7.84
C VAL A 91 8.71 19.73 9.21
N SER A 92 9.71 19.66 10.07
CA SER A 92 9.79 20.52 11.26
C SER A 92 10.10 21.96 10.86
#